data_AF-A0A4V6D2K3-F1
#
_entry.id   AF-A0A4V6D2K3-F1
#
_cell.length_a   1.000
_cell.length_b   1.000
_cell.length_c   1.000
_cell.angle_alpha   90.00
_cell.angle_beta   90.00
_cell.angle_gamma   90.00
#
_symmetry.space_group_name_H-M   'P 1'
#
loop_
_entity.id
_entity.type
_entity.pdbx_description
1 polymer ?
#
loop_
_entity_poly.entity_id
_entity_poly.type
_entity_poly.pdbx_seq_one_letter_code
_entity_poly.pdbx_strand_id
1 'polypeptide(L)'
;MLKKLLPKTKSKKKKEAASSAIPTLDRLHETLEMLEKKERFLQKKCSAEIEKAKDYTKSKNKNAAIQCLKKKKLYETQIEQLSNFQLRVHDQIIMLESAKATTDTVDALRSGSSAVKSIQQSLNIDDIENAIDEANEQTENMRQIQEALATPVGASADFDEDELEAELEDLEEEDLEEELPEPPARIPAPVEPLAKAASSSRQGSDLSELTKLQAEMAL
;
A
#
# COMPACT_ATOMS: atom_id res chain seq x y z
N MET A 1 -38.58 -3.82 35.95
CA MET A 1 -37.83 -4.92 35.30
C MET A 1 -38.05 -4.83 33.80
N LEU A 2 -37.01 -4.64 32.99
CA LEU A 2 -36.97 -4.91 31.53
C LEU A 2 -35.58 -4.48 31.00
N LYS A 3 -34.54 -5.26 31.33
CA LYS A 3 -33.22 -5.14 30.68
C LYS A 3 -33.24 -5.95 29.39
N LYS A 4 -33.34 -5.22 28.28
CA LYS A 4 -32.85 -5.51 26.92
C LYS A 4 -32.42 -6.96 26.63
N LEU A 5 -33.30 -7.65 25.91
CA LEU A 5 -32.98 -8.81 25.09
C LEU A 5 -32.37 -8.31 23.76
N LEU A 6 -31.07 -8.02 23.74
CA LEU A 6 -30.30 -7.78 22.50
C LEU A 6 -29.44 -9.03 22.22
N PRO A 7 -29.54 -9.63 21.02
CA PRO A 7 -28.88 -10.91 20.75
C PRO A 7 -27.37 -10.72 20.61
N LYS A 8 -26.58 -11.29 21.53
CA LYS A 8 -25.11 -11.39 21.47
C LYS A 8 -24.58 -12.26 20.30
N THR A 9 -25.44 -12.65 19.35
CA THR A 9 -25.13 -13.63 18.30
C THR A 9 -24.39 -13.02 17.10
N LYS A 10 -24.47 -11.70 16.87
CA LYS A 10 -23.78 -11.05 15.73
C LYS A 10 -22.26 -10.97 15.89
N SER A 11 -21.75 -10.75 17.11
CA SER A 11 -20.30 -10.65 17.35
C SER A 11 -19.57 -11.99 17.27
N LYS A 12 -20.23 -13.11 17.58
CA LYS A 12 -19.64 -14.45 17.50
C LYS A 12 -19.48 -14.92 16.05
N LYS A 13 -20.50 -14.67 15.20
CA LYS A 13 -20.48 -14.99 13.76
C LYS A 13 -19.44 -14.19 12.96
N LYS A 14 -19.18 -12.93 13.34
CA LYS A 14 -18.18 -12.08 12.67
C LYS A 14 -16.73 -12.52 12.96
N LYS A 15 -16.48 -13.05 14.16
CA LYS A 15 -15.16 -13.56 14.57
C LYS A 15 -14.85 -14.94 13.95
N GLU A 16 -15.86 -15.79 13.76
CA GLU A 16 -15.73 -17.06 13.02
C GLU A 16 -15.47 -16.87 11.52
N ALA A 17 -16.09 -15.86 10.89
CA ALA A 17 -15.83 -15.55 9.49
C ALA A 17 -14.36 -15.12 9.24
N ALA A 18 -13.79 -14.26 10.10
CA ALA A 18 -12.38 -13.89 10.04
C ALA A 18 -11.43 -15.07 10.37
N SER A 19 -11.82 -15.93 11.32
CA SER A 19 -11.08 -17.16 11.65
C SER A 19 -11.05 -18.18 10.52
N SER A 20 -12.01 -18.13 9.58
CA SER A 20 -12.07 -19.04 8.43
C SER A 20 -11.22 -18.59 7.23
N ALA A 21 -10.61 -17.39 7.30
CA ALA A 21 -9.85 -16.82 6.21
C ALA A 21 -8.59 -17.64 5.87
N ILE A 22 -7.80 -18.03 6.88
CA ILE A 22 -6.55 -18.81 6.70
C ILE A 22 -6.80 -20.15 5.99
N PRO A 23 -7.67 -21.05 6.48
CA PRO A 23 -7.93 -22.31 5.78
C PRO A 23 -8.60 -22.12 4.40
N THR A 24 -9.27 -20.99 4.17
CA THR A 24 -9.79 -20.64 2.83
C THR A 24 -8.65 -20.23 1.89
N LEU A 25 -7.69 -19.46 2.39
CA LEU A 25 -6.50 -19.02 1.66
C LEU A 25 -5.63 -20.22 1.25
N ASP A 26 -5.38 -21.15 2.18
CA ASP A 26 -4.66 -22.40 1.89
C ASP A 26 -5.34 -23.20 0.77
N ARG A 27 -6.66 -23.34 0.82
CA ARG A 27 -7.44 -24.02 -0.23
C ARG A 27 -7.36 -23.31 -1.58
N LEU A 28 -7.33 -21.97 -1.60
CA LEU A 28 -7.16 -21.19 -2.83
C LEU A 28 -5.77 -21.41 -3.43
N HIS A 29 -4.72 -21.43 -2.60
CA HIS A 29 -3.36 -21.76 -3.05
C HIS A 29 -3.24 -23.19 -3.60
N GLU A 30 -3.81 -24.19 -2.92
CA GLU A 30 -3.86 -25.57 -3.42
C GLU A 30 -4.58 -25.65 -4.77
N THR A 31 -5.68 -24.90 -4.91
CA THR A 31 -6.43 -24.81 -6.17
C THR A 31 -5.60 -24.18 -7.28
N LEU A 32 -4.88 -23.09 -6.98
CA LEU A 32 -3.98 -22.43 -7.94
C LEU A 32 -2.89 -23.40 -8.41
N GLU A 33 -2.22 -24.09 -7.47
CA GLU A 33 -1.17 -25.06 -7.79
C GLU A 33 -1.71 -26.21 -8.67
N MET A 34 -2.92 -26.69 -8.40
CA MET A 34 -3.59 -27.70 -9.21
C MET A 34 -3.86 -27.20 -10.64
N LEU A 35 -4.37 -25.97 -10.79
CA LEU A 35 -4.65 -25.36 -12.08
C LEU A 35 -3.38 -25.20 -12.91
N GLU A 36 -2.28 -24.75 -12.29
CA GLU A 36 -0.99 -24.64 -12.95
C GLU A 36 -0.41 -25.99 -13.38
N LYS A 37 -0.48 -27.02 -12.51
CA LYS A 37 -0.05 -28.39 -12.86
C LYS A 37 -0.82 -28.89 -14.08
N LYS A 38 -2.12 -28.62 -14.14
CA LYS A 38 -2.97 -28.99 -15.28
C LYS A 38 -2.61 -28.22 -16.54
N GLU A 39 -2.34 -26.92 -16.43
CA GLU A 39 -1.90 -26.09 -17.55
C GLU A 39 -0.57 -26.59 -18.12
N ARG A 40 0.44 -26.81 -17.27
CA ARG A 40 1.74 -27.38 -17.67
C ARG A 40 1.59 -28.73 -18.39
N PHE A 41 0.66 -29.56 -17.93
CA PHE A 41 0.35 -30.83 -18.60
C PHE A 41 -0.26 -30.63 -20.00
N LEU A 42 -1.19 -29.70 -20.17
CA LEU A 42 -1.78 -29.38 -21.47
C LEU A 42 -0.76 -28.71 -22.41
N GLN A 43 0.13 -27.86 -21.91
CA GLN A 43 1.23 -27.29 -22.67
C GLN A 43 2.14 -28.39 -23.23
N LYS A 44 2.50 -29.39 -22.42
CA LYS A 44 3.26 -30.57 -22.89
C LYS A 44 2.52 -31.34 -23.99
N LYS A 45 1.20 -31.53 -23.86
CA LYS A 45 0.37 -32.14 -24.90
C LYS A 45 0.33 -31.32 -26.19
N CYS A 46 0.24 -30.00 -26.08
CA CYS A 46 0.29 -29.07 -27.21
C CYS A 46 1.60 -29.24 -27.99
N SER A 47 2.74 -29.19 -27.29
CA SER A 47 4.07 -29.41 -27.89
C SER A 47 4.19 -30.78 -28.57
N ALA A 48 3.66 -31.84 -27.95
CA ALA A 48 3.67 -33.18 -28.54
C ALA A 48 2.84 -33.27 -29.85
N GLU A 49 1.69 -32.60 -29.92
CA GLU A 49 0.90 -32.56 -31.17
C GLU A 49 1.58 -31.71 -32.26
N ILE A 50 2.34 -30.67 -31.90
CA ILE A 50 3.17 -29.91 -32.85
C ILE A 50 4.23 -30.81 -33.47
N GLU A 51 4.97 -31.57 -32.67
CA GLU A 51 6.01 -32.49 -33.19
C GLU A 51 5.41 -33.56 -34.11
N LYS A 52 4.29 -34.18 -33.71
CA LYS A 52 3.56 -35.11 -34.59
C LYS A 52 3.11 -34.46 -35.90
N ALA A 53 2.61 -33.23 -35.85
CA ALA A 53 2.20 -32.50 -37.05
C ALA A 53 3.39 -32.24 -38.00
N LYS A 54 4.56 -31.90 -37.45
CA LYS A 54 5.80 -31.74 -38.23
C LYS A 54 6.19 -33.05 -38.90
N ASP A 55 6.15 -34.16 -38.18
CA ASP A 55 6.51 -35.47 -38.74
C ASP A 55 5.55 -35.93 -39.85
N TYR A 56 4.24 -35.79 -39.65
CA TYR A 56 3.27 -36.07 -40.72
C TYR A 56 3.42 -35.15 -41.93
N THR A 57 3.86 -33.90 -41.73
CA THR A 57 4.18 -32.98 -42.81
C THR A 57 5.40 -33.46 -43.62
N LYS A 58 6.46 -33.91 -42.95
CA LYS A 58 7.65 -34.50 -43.61
C LYS A 58 7.27 -35.74 -44.43
N SER A 59 6.37 -36.57 -43.90
CA SER A 59 5.83 -37.75 -44.61
C SER A 59 4.75 -37.42 -45.67
N LYS A 60 4.52 -36.14 -45.98
CA LYS A 60 3.50 -35.66 -46.94
C LYS A 60 2.06 -36.10 -46.61
N ASN A 61 1.79 -36.48 -45.36
CA ASN A 61 0.46 -36.87 -44.89
C ASN A 61 -0.30 -35.67 -44.32
N LYS A 62 -0.86 -34.86 -45.23
CA LYS A 62 -1.55 -33.61 -44.89
C LYS A 62 -2.77 -33.81 -43.97
N ASN A 63 -3.53 -34.88 -44.16
CA ASN A 63 -4.73 -35.15 -43.36
C ASN A 63 -4.38 -35.43 -41.89
N ALA A 64 -3.35 -36.24 -41.65
CA ALA A 64 -2.89 -36.53 -40.29
C ALA A 64 -2.31 -35.29 -39.60
N ALA A 65 -1.52 -34.48 -40.32
CA ALA A 65 -0.99 -33.22 -39.80
C ALA A 65 -2.11 -32.24 -39.38
N ILE A 66 -3.16 -32.09 -40.20
CA ILE A 66 -4.32 -31.25 -39.87
C ILE A 66 -5.03 -31.73 -38.60
N GLN A 67 -5.15 -33.04 -38.39
CA GLN A 67 -5.77 -33.59 -37.17
C GLN A 67 -4.95 -33.27 -35.91
N CYS A 68 -3.63 -33.36 -35.98
CA CYS A 68 -2.75 -32.93 -34.89
C CYS A 68 -2.89 -31.43 -34.59
N LEU A 69 -2.95 -30.59 -35.62
CA LEU A 69 -3.16 -29.14 -35.44
C LEU A 69 -4.53 -28.79 -34.84
N LYS A 70 -5.59 -29.55 -35.16
CA LYS A 70 -6.90 -29.40 -34.51
C LYS A 70 -6.83 -29.74 -33.02
N LYS A 71 -6.15 -30.84 -32.65
CA LYS A 71 -5.92 -31.22 -31.24
C LYS A 71 -5.09 -30.17 -30.50
N LYS A 72 -4.02 -29.66 -31.12
CA LYS A 72 -3.23 -28.53 -30.61
C LYS A 72 -4.14 -27.35 -30.25
N LYS A 73 -4.97 -26.90 -31.19
CA LYS A 73 -5.86 -25.75 -30.98
C LYS A 73 -6.87 -26.00 -29.85
N LEU A 74 -7.38 -27.22 -29.72
CA LEU A 74 -8.26 -27.60 -28.61
C LEU A 74 -7.53 -27.52 -27.24
N TYR A 75 -6.26 -27.91 -27.16
CA TYR A 75 -5.47 -27.76 -25.94
C TYR A 75 -5.16 -26.31 -25.64
N GLU A 76 -4.87 -25.48 -26.65
CA GLU A 76 -4.65 -24.04 -26.48
C GLU A 76 -5.88 -23.34 -25.89
N THR A 77 -7.09 -23.63 -26.39
CA THR A 77 -8.32 -23.10 -25.79
C THR A 77 -8.51 -23.54 -24.34
N GLN A 78 -8.16 -24.77 -24.00
CA GLN A 78 -8.23 -25.23 -22.61
C GLN A 78 -7.18 -24.55 -21.72
N ILE A 79 -5.97 -24.29 -22.24
CA ILE A 79 -4.93 -23.55 -21.53
C ILE A 79 -5.41 -22.13 -21.23
N GLU A 80 -5.97 -21.43 -22.22
CA GLU A 80 -6.53 -20.08 -22.05
C GLU A 80 -7.63 -20.05 -20.98
N GLN A 81 -8.53 -21.05 -20.98
CA GLN A 81 -9.54 -21.20 -19.93
C GLN A 81 -8.91 -21.39 -18.55
N LEU A 82 -7.85 -22.19 -18.43
CA LEU A 82 -7.12 -22.38 -17.17
C LEU A 82 -6.46 -21.09 -16.70
N SER A 83 -5.83 -20.32 -17.58
CA SER A 83 -5.26 -19.01 -17.24
C SER A 83 -6.34 -18.06 -16.69
N ASN A 84 -7.54 -18.06 -17.29
CA ASN A 84 -8.68 -17.29 -16.79
C ASN A 84 -9.21 -17.79 -15.42
N PHE A 85 -9.07 -19.08 -15.11
CA PHE A 85 -9.39 -19.59 -13.76
C PHE A 85 -8.32 -19.20 -12.75
N GLN A 86 -7.04 -19.29 -13.11
CA GLN A 86 -5.91 -18.90 -12.26
C GLN A 86 -6.01 -17.43 -11.87
N LEU A 87 -6.27 -16.53 -12.82
CA LEU A 87 -6.44 -15.09 -12.56
C LEU A 87 -7.53 -14.85 -11.51
N ARG A 88 -8.71 -15.47 -11.67
CA ARG A 88 -9.81 -15.34 -10.70
C ARG A 88 -9.46 -15.86 -9.30
N VAL A 89 -8.69 -16.94 -9.21
CA VAL A 89 -8.21 -17.47 -7.92
C VAL A 89 -7.22 -16.50 -7.29
N HIS A 90 -6.31 -15.94 -8.07
CA HIS A 90 -5.33 -14.95 -7.61
C HIS A 90 -6.01 -13.67 -7.09
N ASP A 91 -6.98 -13.13 -7.84
CA ASP A 91 -7.77 -11.96 -7.40
C ASP A 91 -8.48 -12.23 -6.07
N GLN A 92 -9.01 -13.45 -5.90
CA GLN A 92 -9.69 -13.87 -4.68
C GLN A 92 -8.74 -14.00 -3.48
N ILE A 93 -7.49 -14.42 -3.70
CA ILE A 93 -6.43 -14.46 -2.69
C ILE A 93 -6.12 -13.02 -2.24
N ILE A 94 -5.82 -12.11 -3.18
CA ILE A 94 -5.52 -10.70 -2.88
C ILE A 94 -6.65 -10.06 -2.08
N MET A 95 -7.90 -10.25 -2.50
CA MET A 95 -9.06 -9.69 -1.81
C MET A 95 -9.17 -10.20 -0.37
N LEU A 96 -8.90 -11.48 -0.16
CA LEU A 96 -9.00 -12.10 1.17
C LEU A 96 -7.85 -11.67 2.09
N GLU A 97 -6.64 -11.50 1.55
CA GLU A 97 -5.50 -10.91 2.27
C GLU A 97 -5.76 -9.46 2.67
N SER A 98 -6.29 -8.64 1.76
CA SER A 98 -6.68 -7.25 2.04
C SER A 98 -7.76 -7.17 3.13
N ALA A 99 -8.78 -8.04 3.06
CA ALA A 99 -9.83 -8.12 4.07
C ALA A 99 -9.28 -8.55 5.45
N LYS A 100 -8.29 -9.46 5.46
CA LYS A 100 -7.59 -9.86 6.68
C LYS A 100 -6.81 -8.70 7.28
N ALA A 101 -5.99 -8.01 6.50
CA ALA A 101 -5.23 -6.84 6.96
C ALA A 101 -6.16 -5.77 7.55
N THR A 102 -7.27 -5.46 6.87
CA THR A 102 -8.30 -4.53 7.36
C THR A 102 -8.88 -4.97 8.71
N THR A 103 -9.15 -6.27 8.87
CA THR A 103 -9.68 -6.83 10.13
C THR A 103 -8.66 -6.69 11.25
N ASP A 104 -7.40 -7.01 10.98
CA ASP A 104 -6.30 -6.94 11.94
C ASP A 104 -6.07 -5.48 12.40
N THR A 105 -6.13 -4.50 11.48
CA THR A 105 -6.08 -3.05 11.81
C THR A 105 -7.24 -2.61 12.71
N VAL A 106 -8.47 -3.03 12.39
CA VAL A 106 -9.65 -2.68 13.20
C VAL A 106 -9.56 -3.28 14.60
N ASP A 107 -9.06 -4.51 14.73
CA ASP A 107 -8.86 -5.15 16.03
C ASP A 107 -7.75 -4.47 16.86
N ALA A 108 -6.68 -3.99 16.21
CA ALA A 108 -5.64 -3.19 16.86
C ALA A 108 -6.17 -1.84 17.36
N LEU A 109 -6.90 -1.09 16.53
CA LEU A 109 -7.53 0.18 16.90
C LEU A 109 -8.51 0.03 18.07
N ARG A 110 -9.29 -1.06 18.07
CA ARG A 110 -10.22 -1.36 19.16
C ARG A 110 -9.50 -1.67 20.47
N SER A 111 -8.39 -2.38 20.39
CA SER A 111 -7.55 -2.69 21.55
C SER A 111 -6.90 -1.42 22.11
N GLY A 112 -6.33 -0.57 21.26
CA GLY A 112 -5.78 0.73 21.63
C GLY A 112 -6.83 1.65 22.28
N SER A 113 -8.01 1.76 21.68
CA SER A 113 -9.12 2.54 22.26
C SER A 113 -9.54 2.03 23.64
N SER A 114 -9.52 0.71 23.84
CA SER A 114 -9.83 0.10 25.15
C SER A 114 -8.73 0.40 26.18
N ALA A 115 -7.46 0.39 25.77
CA ALA A 115 -6.33 0.76 26.63
C ALA A 115 -6.38 2.24 27.02
N VAL A 116 -6.63 3.14 26.07
CA VAL A 116 -6.84 4.58 26.34
C VAL A 116 -7.96 4.79 27.34
N LYS A 117 -9.09 4.08 27.17
CA LYS A 117 -10.21 4.16 28.12
C LYS A 117 -9.83 3.67 29.50
N SER A 118 -9.07 2.58 29.62
CA SER A 118 -8.59 2.10 30.91
C SER A 118 -7.62 3.09 31.56
N ILE A 119 -6.72 3.71 30.79
CA ILE A 119 -5.82 4.76 31.27
C ILE A 119 -6.62 5.95 31.81
N GLN A 120 -7.60 6.43 31.03
CA GLN A 120 -8.50 7.51 31.45
C GLN A 120 -9.32 7.16 32.71
N GLN A 121 -9.66 5.89 32.93
CA GLN A 121 -10.34 5.43 34.14
C GLN A 121 -9.39 5.24 35.33
N SER A 122 -8.10 4.96 35.08
CA SER A 122 -7.07 4.81 36.12
C SER A 122 -6.46 6.14 36.54
N LEU A 123 -6.53 7.17 35.70
CA LEU A 123 -6.37 8.56 36.10
C LEU A 123 -7.59 8.87 36.97
N ASN A 124 -7.43 8.76 38.30
CA ASN A 124 -8.54 8.95 39.22
C ASN A 124 -9.04 10.39 39.09
N ILE A 125 -10.35 10.58 39.24
CA ILE A 125 -10.97 11.91 39.35
C ILE A 125 -10.26 12.73 40.45
N ASP A 126 -9.80 12.08 41.53
CA ASP A 126 -9.02 12.71 42.60
C ASP A 126 -7.66 13.27 42.13
N ASP A 127 -6.98 12.61 41.19
CA ASP A 127 -5.72 13.12 40.61
C ASP A 127 -5.99 14.27 39.63
N ILE A 128 -7.16 14.26 38.98
CA ILE A 128 -7.62 15.34 38.11
C ILE A 128 -8.09 16.55 38.93
N GLU A 129 -8.79 16.34 40.05
CA GLU A 129 -9.19 17.41 40.98
C GLU A 129 -7.96 18.04 41.64
N ASN A 130 -6.99 17.25 42.11
CA ASN A 130 -5.71 17.76 42.60
C ASN A 130 -4.91 18.46 41.50
N ALA A 131 -4.86 17.93 40.27
CA ALA A 131 -4.18 18.58 39.16
C ALA A 131 -4.90 19.85 38.68
N ILE A 132 -6.23 19.93 38.77
CA ILE A 132 -7.01 21.14 38.49
C ILE A 132 -6.79 22.17 39.60
N ASP A 133 -6.72 21.76 40.86
CA ASP A 133 -6.41 22.65 41.99
C ASP A 133 -4.95 23.16 41.91
N GLU A 134 -3.98 22.29 41.62
CA GLU A 134 -2.58 22.67 41.37
C GLU A 134 -2.42 23.52 40.10
N ALA A 135 -3.19 23.24 39.03
CA ALA A 135 -3.19 24.05 37.81
C ALA A 135 -3.90 25.39 38.01
N ASN A 136 -4.93 25.48 38.86
CA ASN A 136 -5.57 26.74 39.24
C ASN A 136 -4.64 27.57 40.14
N GLU A 137 -3.90 26.93 41.05
CA GLU A 137 -2.87 27.57 41.87
C GLU A 137 -1.66 27.99 41.03
N GLN A 138 -1.25 27.21 40.04
CA GLN A 138 -0.28 27.61 39.03
C GLN A 138 -0.81 28.68 38.08
N THR A 139 -2.09 28.68 37.72
CA THR A 139 -2.70 29.70 36.87
C THR A 139 -2.82 31.01 37.63
N GLU A 140 -3.12 31.01 38.92
CA GLU A 140 -3.11 32.21 39.76
C GLU A 140 -1.67 32.68 40.05
N ASN A 141 -0.71 31.78 40.25
CA ASN A 141 0.73 32.13 40.27
C ASN A 141 1.20 32.67 38.92
N MET A 142 0.76 32.08 37.81
CA MET A 142 1.08 32.51 36.44
C MET A 142 0.39 33.84 36.14
N ARG A 143 -0.81 34.10 36.68
CA ARG A 143 -1.53 35.38 36.58
C ARG A 143 -0.86 36.45 37.43
N GLN A 144 -0.37 36.12 38.62
CA GLN A 144 0.45 37.02 39.44
C GLN A 144 1.83 37.27 38.83
N ILE A 145 2.42 36.27 38.18
CA ILE A 145 3.66 36.40 37.39
C ILE A 145 3.41 37.20 36.12
N GLN A 146 2.30 37.00 35.41
CA GLN A 146 1.90 37.80 34.24
C GLN A 146 1.54 39.22 34.64
N GLU A 147 0.93 39.46 35.80
CA GLU A 147 0.62 40.80 36.31
C GLU A 147 1.89 41.51 36.84
N ALA A 148 2.90 40.74 37.30
CA ALA A 148 4.24 41.25 37.64
C ALA A 148 5.18 41.42 36.42
N LEU A 149 4.96 40.66 35.33
CA LEU A 149 5.71 40.71 34.07
C LEU A 149 5.02 41.54 32.98
N ALA A 150 3.76 41.93 33.17
CA ALA A 150 3.03 42.87 32.31
C ALA A 150 3.49 44.31 32.55
N THR A 151 4.79 44.52 32.35
CA THR A 151 5.26 45.75 31.72
C THR A 151 5.19 45.48 30.22
N PRO A 152 4.42 46.25 29.42
CA PRO A 152 3.97 45.77 28.11
C PRO A 152 5.12 45.75 27.09
N VAL A 153 5.32 44.62 26.42
CA VAL A 153 5.99 44.57 25.11
C VAL A 153 5.23 43.60 24.21
N GLY A 154 4.55 44.15 23.20
CA GLY A 154 4.09 43.47 21.99
C GLY A 154 2.96 42.46 22.21
N ALA A 155 1.70 42.89 22.29
CA ALA A 155 0.83 42.97 21.12
C ALA A 155 0.85 41.68 20.29
N SER A 156 -0.15 40.84 20.55
CA SER A 156 -0.72 39.88 19.61
C SER A 156 -0.80 40.50 18.22
N ALA A 157 -0.15 39.89 17.24
CA ALA A 157 -0.53 40.05 15.85
C ALA A 157 -1.02 38.68 15.40
N ASP A 158 -2.33 38.60 15.19
CA ASP A 158 -2.97 37.57 14.40
C ASP A 158 -2.22 37.44 13.07
N PHE A 159 -1.83 36.22 12.72
CA PHE A 159 -1.32 35.95 11.38
C PHE A 159 -2.47 36.17 10.39
N ASP A 160 -2.24 37.02 9.38
CA ASP A 160 -3.22 37.28 8.34
C ASP A 160 -3.21 36.09 7.38
N GLU A 161 -4.31 35.32 7.37
CA GLU A 161 -4.42 34.05 6.66
C GLU A 161 -4.24 34.24 5.14
N ASP A 162 -4.51 35.45 4.64
CA ASP A 162 -4.31 35.87 3.24
C ASP A 162 -2.81 36.01 2.86
N GLU A 163 -1.93 36.35 3.81
CA GLU A 163 -0.48 36.45 3.57
C GLU A 163 0.16 35.05 3.49
N LEU A 164 -0.34 34.11 4.30
CA LEU A 164 0.10 32.72 4.31
C LEU A 164 -0.37 31.93 3.09
N GLU A 165 -1.53 32.26 2.52
CA GLU A 165 -2.06 31.62 1.31
C GLU A 165 -1.27 32.06 0.06
N ALA A 166 -0.83 33.33 0.00
CA ALA A 166 0.04 33.81 -1.07
C ALA A 166 1.44 33.16 -1.03
N GLU A 167 2.00 32.94 0.17
CA GLU A 167 3.29 32.25 0.33
C GLU A 167 3.20 30.76 -0.05
N LEU A 168 2.03 30.13 0.13
CA LEU A 168 1.77 28.76 -0.33
C LEU A 168 1.72 28.67 -1.85
N GLU A 169 1.10 29.65 -2.52
CA GLU A 169 0.94 29.66 -3.98
C GLU A 169 2.30 29.86 -4.70
N ASP A 170 3.18 30.71 -4.17
CA ASP A 170 4.55 30.89 -4.69
C ASP A 170 5.39 29.59 -4.57
N LEU A 171 5.20 28.80 -3.50
CA LEU A 171 5.87 27.51 -3.31
C LEU A 171 5.40 26.42 -4.30
N GLU A 172 4.13 26.45 -4.71
CA GLU A 172 3.59 25.49 -5.69
C GLU A 172 4.05 25.81 -7.13
N GLU A 173 4.30 27.08 -7.47
CA GLU A 173 4.85 27.46 -8.78
C GLU A 173 6.33 27.07 -8.94
N GLU A 174 7.14 27.15 -7.87
CA GLU A 174 8.55 26.73 -7.91
C GLU A 174 8.71 25.22 -8.21
N ASP A 175 7.80 24.38 -7.69
CA ASP A 175 7.80 22.92 -7.97
C ASP A 175 7.37 22.61 -9.42
N LEU A 176 6.51 23.42 -10.03
CA LEU A 176 6.03 23.23 -11.41
C LEU A 176 7.03 23.71 -12.47
N GLU A 177 7.83 24.75 -12.18
CA GLU A 177 8.90 25.19 -13.07
C GLU A 177 10.05 24.16 -13.19
N GLU A 178 10.24 23.28 -12.20
CA GLU A 178 11.24 22.20 -12.25
C GLU A 178 10.81 21.00 -13.14
N GLU A 179 9.52 20.87 -13.50
CA GLU A 179 8.97 19.73 -14.27
C GLU A 179 8.74 20.02 -15.79
N LEU A 180 9.06 21.22 -16.29
CA LEU A 180 8.92 21.57 -17.71
C LEU A 180 10.16 21.18 -18.56
N PRO A 181 10.06 20.26 -19.55
CA PRO A 181 11.19 19.91 -20.42
C PRO A 181 11.47 20.98 -21.48
N GLU A 182 12.74 21.34 -21.69
CA GLU A 182 13.19 22.35 -22.66
C GLU A 182 12.68 22.10 -24.10
N PRO A 183 12.26 23.14 -24.85
CA PRO A 183 11.82 23.01 -26.25
C PRO A 183 13.01 22.87 -27.22
N PRO A 184 12.85 22.18 -28.38
CA PRO A 184 13.97 21.78 -29.21
C PRO A 184 14.39 22.89 -30.21
N ALA A 185 15.70 23.12 -30.36
CA ALA A 185 16.24 23.95 -31.45
C ALA A 185 17.52 23.37 -32.11
N ARG A 186 17.72 23.77 -33.37
CA ARG A 186 18.45 23.11 -34.48
C ARG A 186 19.98 23.36 -34.50
N ILE A 187 20.72 22.44 -35.14
CA ILE A 187 22.14 22.44 -35.58
C ILE A 187 22.48 23.63 -36.55
N PRO A 188 23.76 24.08 -36.80
CA PRO A 188 25.01 23.28 -36.99
C PRO A 188 26.34 23.82 -36.35
N ALA A 189 27.36 22.95 -36.34
CA ALA A 189 28.75 23.06 -35.81
C ALA A 189 29.69 23.99 -36.65
N PRO A 190 31.06 24.08 -36.47
CA PRO A 190 32.00 23.44 -35.50
C PRO A 190 33.21 24.29 -34.98
N VAL A 191 33.82 23.95 -33.84
CA VAL A 191 35.30 23.96 -33.56
C VAL A 191 35.63 23.15 -32.28
N GLU A 192 36.59 22.22 -32.37
CA GLU A 192 37.16 21.39 -31.27
C GLU A 192 38.32 22.12 -30.51
N PRO A 193 39.06 21.49 -29.55
CA PRO A 193 38.64 20.96 -28.24
C PRO A 193 39.60 21.40 -27.08
N LEU A 194 39.15 21.48 -25.82
CA LEU A 194 40.07 21.40 -24.67
C LEU A 194 39.42 20.89 -23.35
N ALA A 195 39.88 19.69 -22.96
CA ALA A 195 40.11 19.11 -21.63
C ALA A 195 39.31 19.51 -20.34
N LYS A 196 38.79 18.44 -19.69
CA LYS A 196 38.73 18.10 -18.25
C LYS A 196 38.26 19.17 -17.23
N ALA A 197 37.23 18.83 -16.45
CA ALA A 197 37.33 18.33 -15.06
C ALA A 197 35.94 18.23 -14.39
N ALA A 198 35.85 17.37 -13.38
CA ALA A 198 34.64 16.89 -12.73
C ALA A 198 34.02 17.84 -11.68
N SER A 199 32.70 17.75 -11.49
CA SER A 199 32.06 17.78 -10.16
C SER A 199 30.56 17.41 -10.25
N SER A 200 30.21 16.17 -9.88
CA SER A 200 28.87 15.89 -9.33
C SER A 200 29.04 14.80 -8.27
N SER A 201 29.04 15.22 -7.01
CA SER A 201 29.18 14.34 -5.84
C SER A 201 28.12 14.63 -4.78
N ARG A 202 26.92 15.08 -5.18
CA ARG A 202 25.82 15.34 -4.23
C ARG A 202 24.66 14.35 -4.28
N GLN A 203 24.48 13.59 -5.37
CA GLN A 203 23.35 12.65 -5.50
C GLN A 203 23.53 11.28 -4.81
N GLY A 204 24.71 10.97 -4.27
CA GLY A 204 24.96 9.69 -3.59
C GLY A 204 24.56 9.64 -2.11
N SER A 205 24.37 10.82 -1.49
CA SER A 205 24.05 10.95 -0.06
C SER A 205 22.61 10.53 0.22
N ASP A 206 21.67 11.01 -0.59
CA ASP A 206 20.24 10.92 -0.27
C ASP A 206 19.67 9.51 -0.53
N LEU A 207 20.18 8.82 -1.55
CA LEU A 207 19.86 7.41 -1.82
C LEU A 207 20.30 6.47 -0.69
N SER A 208 21.38 6.82 0.00
CA SER A 208 21.93 6.03 1.09
C SER A 208 21.09 6.17 2.37
N GLU A 209 20.49 7.34 2.60
CA GLU A 209 19.60 7.58 3.74
C GLU A 209 18.23 6.92 3.53
N LEU A 210 17.67 6.98 2.33
CA LEU A 210 16.42 6.30 1.97
C LEU A 210 16.49 4.78 2.17
N THR A 211 17.63 4.18 1.80
CA THR A 211 17.85 2.74 1.95
C THR A 211 17.96 2.33 3.42
N LYS A 212 18.52 3.18 4.28
CA LYS A 212 18.58 2.93 5.74
C LYS A 212 17.20 2.97 6.37
N LEU A 213 16.36 3.96 6.01
CA LEU A 213 14.99 4.07 6.50
C LEU A 213 14.12 2.86 6.09
N GLN A 214 14.26 2.36 4.85
CA GLN A 214 13.55 1.16 4.43
C GLN A 214 13.96 -0.10 5.19
N ALA A 215 15.23 -0.21 5.59
CA ALA A 215 15.72 -1.34 6.37
C ALA A 215 15.24 -1.30 7.84
N GLU A 216 15.11 -0.11 8.42
CA GLU A 216 14.65 0.09 9.80
C GLU A 216 13.15 -0.17 9.96
N MET A 217 12.35 0.08 8.91
CA MET A 217 10.92 -0.25 8.86
C MET A 217 10.61 -1.74 8.63
N ALA A 218 11.62 -2.55 8.29
CA ALA A 218 11.47 -3.97 8.00
C ALA A 218 11.73 -4.90 9.21
N LEU A 219 11.86 -4.32 10.41
CA LEU A 219 11.96 -5.01 11.71
C LEU A 219 10.71 -4.74 12.56
#